data_AF-A0A832X4W5-F1
#
_entry.id   AF-A0A832X4W5-F1
#
_cell.length_a   1.000
_cell.length_b   1.000
_cell.length_c   1.000
_cell.angle_alpha   90.00
_cell.angle_beta   90.00
_cell.angle_gamma   90.00
#
_symmetry.space_group_name_H-M   'P 1'
#
loop_
_entity.id
_entity.type
_entity.pdbx_description
1 polymer ?
#
loop_
_entity_poly.entity_id
_entity_poly.type
_entity_poly.pdbx_seq_one_letter_code
_entity_poly.pdbx_strand_id
1 'polypeptide(L)'
;MTLFFWAKWMGKIITVTTDSQNIEGEVDKSEWAALLSLAGLSFVTTLVFPMLSTHLLEPYLLANYGNVTRLSQDNIIIMILMLLILMVMPLSILLPKHKHRHLAPYMCGRPTTHDMRFAGSLGIQKKTVLSNYYLQDWFGEKRLKSWGIWLCSAIICIMVLSAVLKGMIL
;
A
#
# COMPACT_ATOMS: atom_id res chain seq x y z
N MET A 1 0.71 -9.54 -6.45
CA MET A 1 0.37 -10.07 -5.11
C MET A 1 0.92 -9.20 -3.98
N THR A 2 2.19 -8.82 -4.00
CA THR A 2 2.82 -7.97 -2.96
C THR A 2 2.15 -6.61 -2.80
N LEU A 3 1.82 -5.92 -3.90
CA LEU A 3 1.27 -4.56 -3.87
C LEU A 3 -0.10 -4.49 -3.17
N PHE A 4 -0.94 -5.51 -3.33
CA PHE A 4 -2.26 -5.57 -2.68
C PHE A 4 -2.15 -5.74 -1.16
N PHE A 5 -1.18 -6.54 -0.72
CA PHE A 5 -0.88 -6.71 0.71
C PHE A 5 -0.39 -5.40 1.34
N TRP A 6 0.60 -4.75 0.72
CA TRP A 6 1.16 -3.49 1.20
C TRP A 6 0.14 -2.34 1.18
N ALA A 7 -0.67 -2.24 0.13
CA ALA A 7 -1.74 -1.25 0.05
C ALA A 7 -2.79 -1.43 1.17
N LYS A 8 -3.21 -2.67 1.45
CA LYS A 8 -4.11 -2.98 2.56
C LYS A 8 -3.50 -2.59 3.91
N TRP A 9 -2.22 -2.89 4.12
CA TRP A 9 -1.50 -2.57 5.34
C TRP A 9 -1.38 -1.05 5.56
N MET A 10 -0.93 -0.30 4.55
CA MET A 10 -0.89 1.16 4.59
C MET A 10 -2.27 1.79 4.84
N GLY A 11 -3.32 1.27 4.18
CA GLY A 11 -4.69 1.73 4.38
C GLY A 11 -5.13 1.61 5.84
N LYS A 12 -4.79 0.50 6.51
CA LYS A 12 -5.12 0.27 7.93
C LYS A 12 -4.38 1.19 8.89
N ILE A 13 -3.18 1.67 8.54
CA ILE A 13 -2.39 2.61 9.36
C ILE A 13 -2.93 4.04 9.23
N ILE A 14 -3.42 4.41 8.05
CA ILE A 14 -3.90 5.77 7.78
C ILE A 14 -5.34 5.98 8.31
N THR A 15 -6.13 4.92 8.48
CA THR A 15 -7.51 5.03 8.98
C THR A 15 -7.56 5.62 10.39
N VAL A 16 -8.04 6.86 10.49
CA VAL A 16 -8.31 7.53 11.76
C VAL A 16 -9.58 6.94 12.37
N THR A 17 -9.46 6.19 13.47
CA THR A 17 -10.61 5.66 14.20
C THR A 17 -11.03 6.66 15.27
N THR A 18 -12.28 7.10 15.24
CA THR A 18 -12.84 8.17 16.10
C THR A 18 -12.85 7.82 17.61
N ASP A 19 -12.63 6.56 17.99
CA ASP A 19 -12.99 6.04 19.32
C ASP A 19 -11.89 5.18 19.97
N SER A 20 -10.62 5.31 19.55
CA SER A 20 -9.50 4.68 20.25
C SER A 20 -8.83 5.70 21.17
N GLN A 21 -9.11 5.62 22.47
CA GLN A 21 -8.24 6.26 23.46
C GLN A 21 -6.82 5.75 23.23
N ASN A 22 -5.84 6.67 23.19
CA ASN A 22 -4.44 6.30 22.99
C ASN A 22 -3.94 5.59 24.25
N ILE A 23 -4.06 4.27 24.28
CA ILE A 23 -3.68 3.40 25.41
C ILE A 23 -2.17 3.15 25.43
N GLU A 24 -1.52 3.33 24.29
CA GLU A 24 -0.07 3.29 24.12
C GLU A 24 0.44 4.73 24.21
N GLY A 25 1.28 5.02 25.21
CA GLY A 25 1.84 6.36 25.41
C GLY A 25 2.58 6.90 24.18
N GLU A 26 2.89 8.19 24.18
CA GLU A 26 3.70 8.79 23.11
C GLU A 26 5.02 8.01 22.93
N VAL A 27 5.33 7.67 21.67
CA VAL A 27 6.57 7.00 21.27
C VAL A 27 7.77 7.80 21.76
N ASP A 28 8.74 7.13 22.38
CA ASP A 28 9.90 7.80 22.95
C ASP A 28 10.73 8.54 21.88
N LYS A 29 11.37 9.64 22.26
CA LYS A 29 12.13 10.49 21.34
C LYS A 29 13.32 9.74 20.70
N SER A 30 13.87 8.75 21.40
CA SER A 30 14.95 7.91 20.89
C SER A 30 14.49 6.98 19.76
N GLU A 31 13.30 6.40 19.88
CA GLU A 31 12.69 5.56 18.84
C GLU A 31 12.35 6.39 17.60
N TRP A 32 11.87 7.63 17.79
CA TRP A 32 11.64 8.57 16.69
C TRP A 32 12.92 8.91 15.93
N ALA A 33 14.04 9.10 16.63
CA ALA A 33 15.34 9.35 16.01
C ALA A 33 15.82 8.13 15.19
N ALA A 34 15.64 6.92 15.73
CA ALA A 34 15.97 5.69 15.01
C ALA A 34 15.14 5.53 13.73
N LEU A 35 13.81 5.70 13.82
CA LEU A 35 12.90 5.61 12.68
C LEU A 35 13.21 6.67 11.62
N LEU A 36 13.44 7.91 12.04
CA LEU A 36 13.78 9.00 11.12
C LEU A 36 15.13 8.76 10.45
N SER A 37 16.13 8.25 11.18
CA SER A 37 17.44 7.93 10.63
C SER A 37 17.37 6.81 9.58
N LEU A 38 16.59 5.76 9.84
CA LEU A 38 16.43 4.64 8.91
C LEU A 38 15.69 5.07 7.64
N ALA A 39 14.60 5.83 7.81
CA ALA A 39 13.84 6.38 6.71
C ALA A 39 14.70 7.33 5.85
N GLY A 40 15.48 8.20 6.50
CA GLY A 40 16.40 9.11 5.83
C GLY A 40 17.50 8.37 5.06
N LEU A 41 18.11 7.33 5.64
CA LEU A 41 19.16 6.56 4.97
C LEU A 41 18.62 5.78 3.77
N SER A 42 17.42 5.19 3.88
CA SER A 42 16.72 4.54 2.78
C SER A 42 16.40 5.54 1.66
N PHE A 43 15.95 6.74 2.02
CA PHE A 43 15.70 7.81 1.08
C PHE A 43 16.97 8.22 0.32
N VAL A 44 18.08 8.47 1.04
CA VAL A 44 19.37 8.81 0.43
C VAL A 44 19.85 7.70 -0.51
N THR A 45 19.72 6.45 -0.11
CA THR A 45 20.12 5.29 -0.94
C THR A 45 19.36 5.27 -2.25
N THR A 46 18.05 5.56 -2.22
CA THR A 46 17.21 5.57 -3.43
C THR A 46 17.56 6.76 -4.34
N LEU A 47 17.99 7.89 -3.76
CA LEU A 47 18.42 9.08 -4.50
C LEU A 47 19.80 8.91 -5.17
N VAL A 48 20.69 8.17 -4.50
CA VAL A 48 22.03 7.87 -5.01
C VAL A 48 21.99 6.77 -6.08
N PHE A 49 20.96 5.91 -6.08
CA PHE A 49 20.77 4.84 -7.07
C PHE A 49 20.85 5.27 -8.55
N PRO A 50 20.15 6.32 -9.03
CA PRO A 50 20.27 6.76 -10.42
C PRO A 50 21.69 7.21 -10.79
N MET A 51 22.42 7.82 -9.85
CA MET A 51 23.81 8.24 -10.07
C MET A 51 24.77 7.04 -10.07
N LEU A 52 24.53 6.05 -9.21
CA LEU A 52 25.27 4.77 -9.23
C LEU A 52 24.99 4.00 -10.52
N SER A 53 23.75 4.06 -11.03
CA SER A 53 23.35 3.38 -12.25
C SER A 53 24.17 3.83 -13.46
N THR A 54 24.35 5.15 -13.63
CA THR A 54 25.06 5.70 -14.79
C THR A 54 26.59 5.54 -14.67
N HIS A 55 27.15 5.74 -13.46
CA HIS A 55 28.60 5.75 -13.29
C HIS A 55 29.22 4.37 -13.05
N LEU A 56 28.50 3.42 -12.47
CA LEU A 56 29.04 2.12 -12.08
C LEU A 56 28.37 0.95 -12.81
N LEU A 57 27.03 0.93 -12.90
CA LEU A 57 26.34 -0.19 -13.54
C LEU A 57 26.55 -0.24 -15.05
N GLU A 58 26.42 0.89 -15.76
CA GLU A 58 26.63 0.93 -17.22
C GLU A 58 28.04 0.46 -17.65
N PRO A 59 29.15 0.99 -17.12
CA PRO A 59 30.48 0.53 -17.53
C PRO A 59 30.78 -0.90 -17.06
N TYR A 60 30.26 -1.33 -15.92
CA TYR A 60 30.42 -2.69 -15.43
C TYR A 60 29.71 -3.73 -16.33
N LEU A 61 28.50 -3.40 -16.79
CA LEU A 61 27.74 -4.24 -17.72
C LEU A 61 28.38 -4.26 -19.11
N LEU A 62 28.89 -3.11 -19.59
CA LEU A 62 29.61 -3.04 -20.86
C LEU A 62 30.92 -3.85 -20.83
N ALA A 63 31.67 -3.80 -19.72
CA ALA A 63 32.92 -4.54 -19.57
C ALA A 63 32.73 -6.06 -19.51
N ASN A 64 31.64 -6.56 -18.90
CA ASN A 64 31.41 -8.00 -18.73
C ASN A 64 30.54 -8.64 -19.83
N TYR A 65 29.55 -7.92 -20.37
CA TYR A 65 28.57 -8.48 -21.31
C TYR A 65 28.72 -7.97 -22.74
N GLY A 66 29.66 -7.05 -23.02
CA GLY A 66 30.16 -6.69 -24.36
C GLY A 66 29.20 -5.92 -25.26
N ASN A 67 27.89 -6.13 -25.17
CA ASN A 67 26.89 -5.35 -25.88
C ASN A 67 25.55 -5.38 -25.13
N VAL A 68 25.33 -4.36 -24.31
CA VAL A 68 24.01 -4.07 -23.76
C VAL A 68 23.43 -2.91 -24.55
N THR A 69 22.18 -3.06 -25.00
CA THR A 69 21.38 -1.94 -25.47
C THR A 69 21.52 -0.85 -24.41
N ARG A 70 22.16 0.28 -24.77
CA ARG A 70 22.33 1.41 -23.85
C ARG A 70 20.99 1.63 -23.17
N LEU A 71 20.94 1.68 -21.83
CA LEU A 71 19.76 2.14 -21.14
C LEU A 71 19.47 3.51 -21.74
N SER A 72 18.43 3.58 -22.57
CA SER A 72 18.12 4.80 -23.32
C SER A 72 17.89 5.92 -22.31
N GLN A 73 18.29 7.13 -22.67
CA GLN A 73 18.13 8.32 -21.82
C GLN A 73 16.69 8.44 -21.28
N ASP A 74 15.71 7.99 -22.05
CA ASP A 74 14.30 7.90 -21.65
C ASP A 74 14.05 6.97 -20.45
N ASN A 75 14.73 5.84 -20.33
CA ASN A 75 14.59 4.94 -19.18
C ASN A 75 15.16 5.56 -17.90
N ILE A 76 16.26 6.31 -18.01
CA ILE A 76 16.84 7.06 -16.89
C ILE A 76 15.89 8.19 -16.46
N ILE A 77 15.30 8.90 -17.42
CA ILE A 77 14.30 9.95 -17.15
C ILE A 77 13.07 9.38 -16.42
N ILE A 78 12.54 8.24 -16.87
CA ILE A 78 11.41 7.57 -16.22
C ILE A 78 11.78 7.12 -14.80
N MET A 79 12.99 6.60 -14.59
CA MET A 79 13.48 6.19 -13.27
C MET A 79 13.60 7.38 -12.30
N ILE A 80 14.08 8.53 -12.77
CA ILE A 80 14.16 9.78 -11.99
C ILE A 80 12.75 10.31 -11.68
N LEU A 81 11.82 10.25 -12.64
CA LEU A 81 10.43 10.67 -12.44
C LEU A 81 9.73 9.81 -11.37
N MET A 82 9.89 8.49 -11.44
CA MET A 82 9.35 7.56 -10.44
C MET A 82 9.94 7.82 -9.05
N LEU A 83 11.25 8.09 -8.96
CA LEU A 83 11.93 8.46 -7.73
C LEU A 83 11.37 9.75 -7.12
N LEU A 84 11.08 10.76 -7.95
CA LEU A 84 10.54 12.05 -7.50
C LEU A 84 9.11 11.89 -6.95
N ILE A 85 8.27 11.07 -7.60
CA ILE A 85 6.93 10.74 -7.08
C ILE A 85 7.03 9.97 -5.76
N LEU A 86 7.95 9.00 -5.65
CA LEU A 86 8.21 8.27 -4.40
C LEU A 86 8.64 9.21 -3.26
N MET A 87 9.42 10.26 -3.59
CA MET A 87 9.90 11.27 -2.64
C MET A 87 8.80 12.19 -2.09
N VAL A 88 7.76 12.49 -2.88
CA VAL A 88 6.65 13.35 -2.43
C VAL A 88 5.81 12.68 -1.33
N MET A 89 5.73 11.35 -1.33
CA MET A 89 4.94 10.57 -0.38
C MET A 89 5.35 10.77 1.10
N PRO A 90 6.62 10.58 1.51
CA PRO A 90 7.05 10.83 2.89
C PRO A 90 7.00 12.31 3.26
N LEU A 91 7.24 13.21 2.29
CA LEU A 91 7.16 14.65 2.53
C LEU A 91 5.73 15.08 2.93
N SER A 92 4.72 14.46 2.33
CA SER A 92 3.31 14.70 2.65
C SER A 92 2.96 14.41 4.12
N ILE A 93 3.66 13.47 4.75
CA ILE A 93 3.46 13.11 6.17
C ILE A 93 4.09 14.13 7.11
N LEU A 94 5.20 14.75 6.69
CA LEU A 94 5.93 15.79 7.43
C LEU A 94 5.26 17.17 7.33
N LEU A 95 4.40 17.38 6.33
CA LEU A 95 3.64 18.62 6.22
C LEU A 95 2.68 18.76 7.40
N PRO A 96 2.59 19.95 8.03
CA PRO A 96 1.73 20.17 9.17
C PRO A 96 0.27 19.89 8.76
N LYS A 97 -0.32 18.86 9.37
CA LYS A 97 -1.72 18.51 9.17
C LYS A 97 -2.55 19.69 9.65
N HIS A 98 -3.21 20.38 8.71
CA HIS A 98 -4.24 21.33 9.07
C HIS A 98 -5.28 20.63 9.93
N LYS A 99 -5.74 21.31 11.00
CA LYS A 99 -6.73 20.79 11.94
C LYS A 99 -7.97 20.35 11.15
N HIS A 100 -8.04 19.06 10.81
CA HIS A 100 -9.18 18.52 10.11
C HIS A 100 -10.38 18.67 11.04
N ARG A 101 -11.37 19.44 10.60
CA ARG A 101 -12.60 19.63 11.36
C ARG A 101 -13.32 18.29 11.38
N HIS A 102 -13.19 17.56 12.49
CA HIS A 102 -13.93 16.33 12.74
C HIS A 102 -15.41 16.69 12.83
N LEU A 103 -16.14 16.49 11.73
CA LEU A 103 -17.58 16.61 11.69
C LEU A 103 -18.19 15.30 12.19
N ALA A 104 -19.17 15.40 13.08
CA ALA A 104 -19.93 14.23 13.51
C ALA A 104 -20.55 13.53 12.28
N PRO A 105 -20.46 12.19 12.18
CA PRO A 105 -21.09 11.45 11.09
C PRO A 105 -22.56 11.84 10.94
N TYR A 106 -22.95 12.27 9.75
CA TYR A 106 -24.31 12.67 9.44
C TYR A 106 -25.17 11.44 9.21
N MET A 107 -26.26 11.30 9.95
CA MET A 107 -27.21 10.20 9.78
C MET A 107 -28.58 10.74 9.41
N CYS A 108 -28.88 10.69 8.10
CA CYS A 108 -30.20 10.94 7.51
C CYS A 108 -30.98 12.09 8.17
N GLY A 109 -30.42 13.30 8.21
CA GLY A 109 -31.13 14.49 8.72
C GLY A 109 -30.70 14.97 10.11
N ARG A 110 -29.94 14.16 10.88
CA ARG A 110 -29.39 14.60 12.18
C ARG A 110 -27.92 14.20 12.34
N PRO A 111 -27.07 15.12 12.82
CA PRO A 111 -25.73 14.75 13.23
C PRO A 111 -25.79 13.81 14.44
N THR A 112 -24.87 12.85 14.49
CA THR A 112 -24.69 11.99 15.66
C THR A 112 -24.21 12.81 16.87
N THR A 113 -24.58 12.37 18.07
CA THR A 113 -24.05 12.98 19.30
C THR A 113 -22.56 12.65 19.43
N HIS A 114 -21.80 13.43 20.21
CA HIS A 114 -20.36 13.24 20.40
C HIS A 114 -19.97 11.79 20.81
N ASP A 115 -20.88 11.06 21.45
CA ASP A 115 -20.74 9.64 21.86
C ASP A 115 -21.01 8.63 20.75
N MET A 116 -21.08 9.04 19.48
CA MET A 116 -21.45 8.21 18.33
C MET A 116 -22.79 7.46 18.53
N ARG A 117 -23.72 8.06 19.28
CA ARG A 117 -25.08 7.54 19.48
C ARG A 117 -26.05 8.25 18.52
N PHE A 118 -26.83 7.46 17.80
CA PHE A 118 -27.87 7.92 16.89
C PHE A 118 -29.25 7.62 17.47
N ALA A 119 -30.12 8.63 17.48
CA ALA A 119 -31.52 8.46 17.84
C ALA A 119 -32.28 7.88 16.65
N GLY A 120 -32.66 6.61 16.73
CA GLY A 120 -33.51 5.98 15.72
C GLY A 120 -34.92 6.59 15.68
N SER A 121 -35.67 6.30 14.61
CA SER A 121 -37.08 6.73 14.45
C SER A 121 -37.97 6.35 15.64
N LEU A 122 -37.63 5.26 16.36
CA LEU A 122 -38.31 4.80 17.57
C LEU A 122 -37.89 5.52 18.87
N GLY A 123 -37.05 6.57 18.80
CA GLY A 123 -36.54 7.27 19.99
C GLY A 123 -35.46 6.52 20.77
N ILE A 124 -35.06 5.32 20.31
CA ILE A 124 -34.01 4.52 20.94
C ILE A 124 -32.65 4.97 20.42
N GLN A 125 -31.73 5.28 21.34
CA GLN A 125 -30.34 5.61 21.04
C GLN A 125 -29.56 4.33 20.71
N LYS A 126 -29.00 4.24 19.50
CA LYS A 126 -28.17 3.11 19.08
C LYS A 126 -26.74 3.57 18.81
N LYS A 127 -25.75 2.82 19.31
CA LYS A 127 -24.33 3.10 19.01
C LYS A 127 -24.09 2.88 17.52
N THR A 128 -23.55 3.88 16.86
CA THR A 128 -23.17 3.83 15.46
C THR A 128 -21.77 3.23 15.37
N VAL A 129 -21.67 2.07 14.74
CA VAL A 129 -20.40 1.41 14.49
C VAL A 129 -20.30 1.28 12.97
N LEU A 130 -19.21 1.80 12.39
CA LEU A 130 -18.85 1.45 11.02
C LEU A 130 -18.42 -0.01 11.02
N SER A 131 -19.39 -0.91 10.85
CA SER A 131 -19.07 -2.28 10.47
C SER A 131 -18.85 -2.29 8.96
N ASN A 132 -17.71 -2.80 8.52
CA ASN A 132 -17.57 -3.18 7.12
C ASN A 132 -18.71 -4.14 6.79
N TYR A 133 -19.46 -3.83 5.74
CA TYR A 133 -20.46 -4.73 5.18
C TYR A 133 -19.69 -5.83 4.47
N TYR A 134 -19.17 -6.77 5.24
CA TYR A 134 -18.71 -8.03 4.68
C TYR A 134 -19.97 -8.70 4.15
N LEU A 135 -20.13 -8.73 2.81
CA LEU A 135 -21.09 -9.62 2.15
C LEU A 135 -20.62 -11.05 2.42
N GLN A 136 -20.70 -11.51 3.66
CA GLN A 136 -20.21 -12.81 4.09
C GLN A 136 -20.87 -13.93 3.27
N ASP A 137 -22.12 -13.70 2.85
CA ASP A 137 -22.89 -14.63 2.03
C ASP A 137 -22.40 -14.68 0.57
N TRP A 138 -21.92 -13.57 0.01
CA TRP A 138 -21.49 -13.50 -1.40
C TRP A 138 -19.96 -13.62 -1.57
N PHE A 139 -19.21 -12.95 -0.70
CA PHE A 139 -17.74 -12.88 -0.61
C PHE A 139 -17.19 -13.48 0.70
N GLY A 140 -17.80 -14.57 1.18
CA GLY A 140 -17.28 -15.31 2.32
C GLY A 140 -15.87 -15.85 2.05
N GLU A 141 -14.97 -15.70 3.03
CA GLU A 141 -13.56 -16.09 2.94
C GLU A 141 -13.36 -17.53 2.45
N LYS A 142 -14.20 -18.47 2.91
CA LYS A 142 -14.18 -19.86 2.45
C LYS A 142 -14.47 -20.00 0.96
N ARG A 143 -15.49 -19.30 0.44
CA ARG A 143 -15.88 -19.38 -0.98
C ARG A 143 -14.84 -18.72 -1.86
N LEU A 144 -14.36 -17.54 -1.49
CA LEU A 144 -13.35 -16.81 -2.25
C LEU A 144 -12.02 -17.57 -2.29
N LYS A 145 -11.61 -18.16 -1.16
CA LYS A 145 -10.41 -19.01 -1.08
C LYS A 145 -10.57 -20.27 -1.94
N SER A 146 -11.71 -20.94 -1.89
CA SER A 146 -11.96 -22.16 -2.67
C SER A 146 -11.94 -21.90 -4.17
N TRP A 147 -12.63 -20.84 -4.63
CA TRP A 147 -12.61 -20.41 -6.03
C TRP A 147 -11.21 -19.98 -6.48
N GLY A 148 -10.47 -19.25 -5.64
CA GLY A 148 -9.11 -18.83 -5.94
C GLY A 148 -8.14 -20.00 -6.13
N ILE A 149 -8.25 -21.05 -5.28
CA ILE A 149 -7.42 -22.26 -5.41
C ILE A 149 -7.75 -23.01 -6.71
N TRP A 150 -9.03 -23.19 -7.02
CA TRP A 150 -9.46 -23.85 -8.25
C TRP A 150 -8.97 -23.13 -9.51
N LEU A 151 -9.13 -21.81 -9.54
CA LEU A 151 -8.71 -20.99 -10.68
C LEU A 151 -7.18 -21.03 -10.85
N CYS A 152 -6.42 -20.91 -9.75
CA CYS A 152 -4.96 -20.94 -9.79
C CYS A 152 -4.45 -22.33 -10.25
N SER A 153 -5.04 -23.40 -9.72
CA SER A 153 -4.73 -24.77 -10.15
C SER A 153 -5.02 -24.99 -11.64
N ALA A 154 -6.16 -24.48 -12.14
CA ALA A 154 -6.53 -24.59 -13.55
C ALA A 154 -5.53 -23.87 -14.45
N ILE A 155 -5.12 -22.64 -14.09
CA ILE A 155 -4.13 -21.87 -14.83
C ILE A 155 -2.77 -22.58 -14.86
N ILE A 156 -2.32 -23.13 -13.73
CA ILE A 156 -1.06 -23.89 -13.67
C ILE A 156 -1.15 -25.14 -14.55
N CYS A 157 -2.25 -25.89 -14.50
CA CYS A 157 -2.45 -27.05 -15.38
C CYS A 157 -2.41 -26.65 -16.86
N ILE A 158 -3.10 -25.59 -17.26
CA ILE A 158 -3.10 -25.09 -18.65
C ILE A 158 -1.68 -24.70 -19.08
N MET A 159 -0.95 -24.01 -18.21
CA MET A 159 0.42 -23.58 -18.50
C MET A 159 1.34 -24.80 -18.70
N VAL A 160 1.26 -25.81 -17.83
CA VAL A 160 2.05 -27.06 -17.94
C VAL A 160 1.66 -27.85 -19.20
N LEU A 161 0.37 -28.03 -19.47
CA LEU A 161 -0.11 -28.70 -20.68
C LEU A 161 0.37 -27.99 -21.96
N SER A 162 0.32 -26.66 -21.98
CA SER A 162 0.81 -25.86 -23.12
C SER A 162 2.33 -25.99 -23.33
N ALA A 163 3.10 -26.12 -22.24
CA ALA A 163 4.55 -26.32 -22.30
C ALA A 163 4.91 -27.72 -22.79
N VAL A 164 4.21 -28.76 -22.32
CA VAL A 164 4.41 -30.15 -22.75
C VAL A 164 4.02 -30.34 -24.22
N LEU A 165 2.89 -29.75 -24.66
CA LEU A 165 2.48 -29.79 -26.07
C LEU A 165 3.50 -29.10 -26.98
N LYS A 166 4.04 -27.93 -26.59
CA LYS A 166 5.11 -27.26 -27.36
C LYS A 166 6.43 -28.03 -27.37
N GLY A 167 6.77 -28.71 -26.27
CA GLY A 167 7.98 -29.53 -26.17
C GLY A 167 7.90 -30.88 -26.90
N MET A 168 6.70 -31.34 -27.26
CA MET A 168 6.47 -32.58 -28.02
C MET A 168 6.36 -32.34 -29.54
N ILE A 169 6.21 -31.07 -29.97
CA ILE A 169 6.06 -30.65 -31.37
C ILE A 169 7.40 -30.16 -31.97
N LEU A 170 8.47 -30.08 -31.16
CA LEU A 170 9.82 -29.65 -31.54
C LEU A 170 10.81 -30.81 -31.40
#